data_AF-A0A7Z0BBE9-F1
#
_entry.id   AF-A0A7Z0BBE9-F1
#
_cell.length_a   1.000
_cell.length_b   1.000
_cell.length_c   1.000
_cell.angle_alpha   90.00
_cell.angle_beta   90.00
_cell.angle_gamma   90.00
#
_symmetry.space_group_name_H-M   'P 1'
#
loop_
_entity.id
_entity.type
_entity.pdbx_description
1 polymer ?
#
loop_
_entity_poly.entity_id
_entity_poly.type
_entity_poly.pdbx_seq_one_letter_code
_entity_poly.pdbx_strand_id
1 'polypeptide(L)' 'MTADDLVDAALAGLDQGELVTIPTLHDGDDWTKWEADRRALAPRFANAEAAPRYTPSATTAQ' A
#
# COMPACT_ATOMS: atom_id res chain seq x y z
N MET A 1 -10.01 14.17 -16.54
CA MET A 1 -10.76 14.80 -15.45
C MET A 1 -10.35 16.25 -15.33
N THR A 2 -11.35 17.13 -15.26
CA THR A 2 -11.19 18.51 -14.81
C THR A 2 -11.06 18.56 -13.27
N ALA A 3 -10.84 19.74 -12.72
CA ALA A 3 -10.88 19.93 -11.27
C ALA A 3 -12.30 19.68 -10.72
N ASP A 4 -13.34 20.11 -11.45
CA ASP A 4 -14.73 19.93 -11.06
C ASP A 4 -15.07 18.43 -10.99
N ASP A 5 -14.70 17.64 -12.01
CA ASP A 5 -14.92 16.18 -12.02
C ASP A 5 -14.25 15.49 -10.81
N LEU A 6 -13.05 15.95 -10.42
CA LEU A 6 -12.30 15.39 -9.29
C LEU A 6 -13.00 15.69 -7.97
N VAL A 7 -13.52 16.92 -7.81
CA VAL A 7 -14.23 17.35 -6.60
C VAL A 7 -15.56 16.61 -6.49
N ASP A 8 -16.32 16.49 -7.57
CA ASP A 8 -17.59 15.76 -7.59
C ASP A 8 -17.40 14.30 -7.16
N ALA A 9 -16.37 13.63 -7.68
CA ALA A 9 -16.02 12.26 -7.28
C ALA A 9 -15.58 12.17 -5.80
N ALA A 10 -14.82 13.15 -5.31
CA ALA A 10 -14.39 13.19 -3.91
C ALA A 10 -15.57 13.40 -2.95
N LEU A 11 -16.52 14.28 -3.30
CA LEU A 11 -17.73 14.50 -2.51
C LEU A 11 -18.64 13.26 -2.51
N ALA A 12 -18.76 12.58 -3.65
CA ALA A 12 -19.52 11.33 -3.72
C ALA A 12 -18.95 10.24 -2.79
N GLY A 13 -17.61 10.11 -2.70
CA GLY A 13 -16.96 9.20 -1.77
C GLY A 13 -17.17 9.61 -0.30
N LEU A 14 -17.11 10.91 -0.01
CA LEU A 14 -17.41 11.45 1.32
C LEU A 14 -18.84 11.13 1.76
N ASP A 15 -19.83 11.31 0.88
CA ASP A 15 -21.24 10.99 1.15
C ASP A 15 -21.47 9.50 1.41
N GLN A 16 -20.64 8.63 0.79
CA GLN A 16 -20.64 7.18 1.04
C GLN A 16 -19.92 6.78 2.33
N GLY A 17 -19.29 7.73 3.01
CA GLY A 17 -18.52 7.49 4.24
C GLY A 17 -17.18 6.81 4.00
N GLU A 18 -16.61 6.93 2.79
CA GLU A 18 -15.28 6.42 2.50
C GLU A 18 -14.24 7.13 3.38
N LEU A 19 -13.35 6.34 3.99
CA LEU A 19 -12.21 6.90 4.74
C LEU A 19 -11.09 7.38 3.82
N VAL A 20 -10.98 6.77 2.64
CA VAL A 20 -9.97 7.08 1.63
C VAL A 20 -10.63 7.01 0.26
N THR A 21 -10.86 8.17 -0.33
CA THR A 21 -11.40 8.29 -1.69
C THR A 21 -10.28 8.60 -2.66
N ILE A 22 -10.12 7.77 -3.69
CA ILE A 22 -9.09 7.93 -4.73
C ILE A 22 -9.81 8.01 -6.09
N PRO A 23 -10.25 9.21 -6.53
CA PRO A 23 -11.08 9.33 -7.74
C PRO A 23 -10.49 8.76 -9.03
N THR A 24 -9.16 8.70 -9.11
CA THR A 24 -8.45 8.18 -10.30
C THR A 24 -8.18 6.68 -10.24
N LEU A 25 -8.49 6.02 -9.11
CA LEU A 25 -8.36 4.57 -8.98
C LEU A 25 -9.64 3.90 -9.46
N HIS A 26 -9.56 3.18 -10.57
CA HIS A 26 -10.73 2.54 -11.18
C HIS A 26 -11.24 1.33 -10.39
N ASP A 27 -10.32 0.52 -9.85
CA ASP A 27 -10.65 -0.65 -9.04
C ASP A 27 -10.33 -0.38 -7.56
N GLY A 28 -11.37 -0.20 -6.74
CA GLY A 28 -11.21 0.06 -5.32
C GLY A 28 -10.62 -1.11 -4.53
N ASP A 29 -10.72 -2.35 -5.05
CA ASP A 29 -10.19 -3.53 -4.37
C ASP A 29 -8.65 -3.50 -4.32
N ASP A 30 -8.00 -2.82 -5.26
CA ASP A 30 -6.55 -2.64 -5.28
C ASP A 30 -6.06 -1.88 -4.04
N TRP A 31 -6.77 -0.83 -3.62
CA TRP A 31 -6.45 -0.09 -2.39
C TRP A 31 -6.61 -0.98 -1.15
N THR A 32 -7.72 -1.71 -1.07
CA THR A 32 -8.02 -2.61 0.05
C THR A 32 -6.96 -3.70 0.18
N LYS A 33 -6.56 -4.30 -0.94
CA LYS A 33 -5.50 -5.31 -1.00
C LYS A 33 -4.16 -4.74 -0.56
N TRP A 34 -3.77 -3.58 -1.09
CA TRP A 34 -2.52 -2.93 -0.72
C TRP A 34 -2.45 -2.61 0.77
N GLU A 35 -3.52 -2.08 1.34
CA GLU A 35 -3.60 -1.76 2.77
C GLU A 35 -3.53 -3.03 3.64
N ALA A 36 -4.18 -4.11 3.22
CA ALA A 36 -4.09 -5.41 3.89
C ALA A 36 -2.65 -5.95 3.87
N ASP A 37 -1.99 -5.92 2.72
CA ASP A 37 -0.60 -6.36 2.56
C ASP A 37 0.36 -5.49 3.41
N ARG A 38 0.13 -4.17 3.45
CA ARG A 38 0.88 -3.22 4.29
C ARG A 38 0.76 -3.58 5.78
N ARG A 39 -0.44 -3.88 6.27
CA ARG A 39 -0.67 -4.31 7.66
C ARG A 39 -0.03 -5.66 7.97
N ALA A 40 -0.08 -6.61 7.03
CA ALA A 40 0.53 -7.93 7.18
C ALA A 40 2.07 -7.86 7.27
N LEU A 41 2.70 -6.85 6.65
CA LEU A 41 4.15 -6.63 6.75
C LEU A 41 4.58 -6.09 8.11
N ALA A 42 3.75 -5.31 8.80
CA ALA A 42 4.12 -4.65 10.06
C ALA A 42 4.77 -5.58 11.12
N PRO A 43 4.20 -6.74 11.49
CA PRO A 43 4.83 -7.63 12.47
C PRO A 43 6.14 -8.25 11.97
N ARG A 44 6.38 -8.30 10.65
CA ARG A 44 7.58 -8.92 10.05
C ARG A 44 8.82 -8.03 10.17
N PHE A 45 8.70 -6.80 10.67
CA PHE A 45 9.84 -5.90 10.90
C PHE A 45 10.45 -6.05 12.30
N ALA A 46 9.75 -6.66 13.25
CA ALA A 46 10.19 -6.81 14.64
C ALA A 46 11.07 -8.06 14.87
N ASN A 47 12.06 -8.31 13.99
CA ASN A 47 13.02 -9.41 14.20
C ASN A 47 14.24 -8.90 14.97
N ALA A 48 14.77 -9.74 15.87
CA ALA A 48 15.98 -9.42 16.64
C ALA A 48 17.26 -9.46 15.80
N GLU A 49 17.23 -10.19 14.68
CA GLU A 49 18.38 -10.40 13.81
C GLU A 49 18.12 -9.85 12.40
N ALA A 50 19.21 -9.52 11.69
CA ALA A 50 19.13 -9.11 10.29
C ALA A 50 18.56 -10.24 9.43
N ALA A 51 17.75 -9.88 8.43
CA ALA A 51 17.19 -10.87 7.52
C ALA A 51 18.32 -11.63 6.79
N PRO A 52 18.18 -12.96 6.55
CA PRO A 52 19.25 -13.77 5.95
C PRO A 52 19.81 -13.26 4.63
N ARG A 53 19.03 -12.48 3.87
CA ARG A 53 19.48 -11.80 2.64
C ARG A 53 20.58 -10.75 2.84
N TYR A 54 20.87 -10.35 4.09
CA TYR A 54 21.96 -9.45 4.45
C TYR A 54 23.20 -10.20 4.97
N THR A 55 23.12 -11.52 5.16
CA THR A 55 24.32 -12.32 5.40
C THR A 55 25.09 -12.36 4.08
N PRO A 56 26.36 -11.96 4.04
CA PRO A 56 27.15 -12.12 2.85
C PRO A 56 27.15 -13.62 2.50
N SER A 57 26.54 -13.97 1.36
CA SER A 57 26.80 -15.26 0.72
C SER A 57 28.31 -15.34 0.65
N ALA A 58 28.91 -16.30 1.35
CA ALA A 58 30.36 -16.44 1.41
C ALA A 58 30.88 -16.34 -0.03
N THR A 59 31.51 -15.20 -0.35
CA THR A 59 32.12 -14.96 -1.64
C THR A 59 33.05 -16.13 -1.86
N THR A 60 32.67 -17.05 -2.75
CA THR A 60 33.50 -18.17 -3.13
C THR A 60 34.63 -17.54 -3.93
N ALA A 61 35.75 -17.27 -3.26
CA ALA A 61 37.00 -16.99 -3.94
C ALA A 61 37.36 -18.23 -4.75
N GLN A 62 37.22 -18.14 -6.07
CA GLN A 62 37.94 -18.95 -7.05
C GLN A 62 39.03 -18.07 -7.65
#